data_AF-A0AA39AJQ2-F1
#
_entry.id   AF-A0AA39AJQ2-F1
#
_cell.length_a   1.000
_cell.length_b   1.000
_cell.length_c   1.000
_cell.angle_alpha   90.00
_cell.angle_beta   90.00
_cell.angle_gamma   90.00
#
_symmetry.space_group_name_H-M   'P 1'
#
loop_
_entity.id
_entity.type
_entity.pdbx_description
1 polymer ?
#
loop_
_entity_poly.entity_id
_entity_poly.type
_entity_poly.pdbx_seq_one_letter_code
_entity_poly.pdbx_strand_id
1 'polypeptide(L)'
;MASKHFFIFSLVFLTTATFLLAGQCSAHDPKVSTALSSLCSDADFPQLCLEITKGASDPKSATQMAIQALILGATGLQKSNLDTCVEVYDDAVDNLHTSLANIQSGDKAALKSNLSAVLSDIVTCDDSFAEGGDDPPAALTKTNKVMRKLGSNCLALADEVHF
;
A
#
# COMPACT_ATOMS: atom_id res chain seq x y z
N MET A 1 13.42 61.35 32.83
CA MET A 1 12.35 60.62 32.13
C MET A 1 12.90 60.10 30.80
N ALA A 2 12.39 58.95 30.35
CA ALA A 2 12.78 58.10 29.20
C ALA A 2 13.02 58.86 27.87
N SER A 3 13.67 58.32 26.84
CA SER A 3 13.71 56.92 26.40
C SER A 3 14.89 56.63 25.45
N LYS A 4 15.37 55.39 25.50
CA LYS A 4 16.29 54.73 24.57
C LYS A 4 15.70 54.69 23.15
N HIS A 5 16.56 54.63 22.12
CA HIS A 5 16.35 54.02 20.78
C HIS A 5 17.04 54.88 19.71
N PHE A 6 18.34 54.67 19.39
CA PHE A 6 18.87 54.99 18.04
C PHE A 6 20.28 54.45 17.70
N PHE A 7 20.75 53.34 18.29
CA PHE A 7 22.13 52.86 18.02
C PHE A 7 22.28 51.34 17.85
N ILE A 8 21.32 50.67 17.20
CA ILE A 8 21.44 49.21 16.92
C ILE A 8 20.97 48.88 15.49
N PHE A 9 21.40 49.65 14.49
CA PHE A 9 20.96 49.46 13.09
C PHE A 9 22.05 48.92 12.14
N SER A 10 23.08 48.18 12.59
CA SER A 10 24.13 47.73 11.64
C SER A 10 24.86 46.42 11.93
N LEU A 11 24.25 45.42 12.58
CA LEU A 11 24.88 44.09 12.72
C LEU A 11 23.87 42.93 12.59
N VAL A 12 22.89 43.04 11.69
CA VAL A 12 22.00 41.92 11.33
C VAL A 12 22.41 41.33 9.98
N PHE A 13 23.65 40.86 9.86
CA PHE A 13 24.08 40.02 8.73
C PHE A 13 25.32 39.24 9.16
N LEU A 14 25.21 38.26 10.07
CA LEU A 14 26.20 37.18 10.18
C LEU A 14 25.74 36.07 11.15
N THR A 15 24.72 35.27 10.80
CA THR A 15 24.56 33.93 11.40
C THR A 15 23.66 33.04 10.55
N THR A 16 24.13 31.80 10.36
CA THR A 16 23.44 30.57 9.94
C THR A 16 22.99 30.44 8.48
N ALA A 17 23.93 30.02 7.63
CA ALA A 17 23.66 29.33 6.39
C ALA A 17 24.40 27.97 6.36
N THR A 18 23.97 27.03 7.21
CA THR A 18 24.28 25.60 7.08
C THR A 18 23.24 24.79 7.85
N PHE A 19 22.02 24.67 7.31
CA PHE A 19 21.04 23.64 7.73
C PHE A 19 20.14 23.31 6.54
N LEU A 20 20.71 22.79 5.46
CA LEU A 20 19.93 22.16 4.38
C LEU A 20 20.68 20.96 3.80
N LEU A 21 21.02 20.00 4.66
CA LEU A 21 21.24 18.61 4.26
C LEU A 21 20.72 17.68 5.38
N ALA A 22 19.46 17.85 5.76
CA ALA A 22 18.71 16.76 6.36
C ALA A 22 18.19 15.89 5.21
N GLY A 23 19.10 15.08 4.64
CA GLY A 23 18.69 13.87 3.95
C GLY A 23 17.87 13.05 4.96
N GLN A 24 16.77 12.47 4.49
CA GLN A 24 15.82 11.72 5.30
C GLN A 24 16.51 10.49 5.92
N CYS A 25 17.15 10.67 7.07
CA CYS A 25 17.44 9.58 7.97
C CYS A 25 16.13 9.30 8.70
N SER A 26 15.28 8.42 8.13
CA SER A 26 14.23 7.78 8.93
C SER A 26 14.94 7.13 10.11
N ALA A 27 14.76 7.69 11.30
CA ALA A 27 15.21 7.06 12.53
C ALA A 27 14.52 5.69 12.58
N HIS A 28 15.32 4.63 12.39
CA HIS A 28 14.85 3.26 12.54
C HIS A 28 14.48 3.07 14.01
N ASP A 29 13.19 3.23 14.34
CA ASP A 29 12.68 2.91 15.66
C ASP A 29 12.61 1.38 15.79
N PRO A 30 13.41 0.77 16.68
CA PRO A 30 13.44 -0.68 16.86
C PRO A 30 12.08 -1.27 17.24
N LYS A 31 11.20 -0.47 17.90
CA LYS A 31 9.86 -0.92 18.29
C LYS A 31 8.92 -1.03 17.09
N VAL A 32 8.98 -0.08 16.16
CA VAL A 32 8.20 -0.11 14.91
C VAL A 32 8.68 -1.28 14.04
N SER A 33 9.99 -1.50 13.94
CA SER A 33 10.53 -2.64 13.18
C SER A 33 10.10 -3.99 13.77
N THR A 34 10.00 -4.09 15.10
CA THR A 34 9.58 -5.33 15.77
C THR A 34 8.08 -5.57 15.58
N ALA A 35 7.24 -4.55 15.76
CA ALA A 35 5.79 -4.64 15.55
C ALA A 35 5.44 -4.99 14.09
N LEU A 36 6.18 -4.43 13.13
CA LEU A 36 6.02 -4.75 11.72
C LEU A 36 6.42 -6.21 11.41
N SER A 37 7.49 -6.69 12.04
CA SER A 37 7.93 -8.09 11.87
C SER A 37 6.92 -9.09 12.40
N SER A 38 6.24 -8.79 13.51
CA SER A 38 5.15 -9.63 14.02
C SER A 38 3.91 -9.55 13.15
N LEU A 39 3.63 -8.40 12.53
CA LEU A 39 2.45 -8.22 11.70
C LEU A 39 2.50 -9.04 10.41
N CYS A 40 3.69 -9.23 9.85
CA CYS A 40 3.90 -9.98 8.62
C CYS A 40 4.34 -11.44 8.84
N SER A 41 4.37 -11.94 10.10
CA SER A 41 4.85 -13.30 10.38
C SER A 41 3.97 -14.38 9.79
N ASP A 42 2.66 -14.11 9.75
CA ASP A 42 1.63 -15.08 9.35
C ASP A 42 1.20 -14.89 7.89
N ALA A 43 1.82 -13.93 7.19
CA ALA A 43 1.61 -13.69 5.78
C ALA A 43 2.29 -14.76 4.93
N ASP A 44 1.65 -15.21 3.85
CA ASP A 44 2.23 -16.21 2.92
C ASP A 44 3.55 -15.76 2.28
N PHE A 45 3.72 -14.44 2.11
CA PHE A 45 4.92 -13.83 1.53
C PHE A 45 5.48 -12.73 2.45
N PRO A 46 6.13 -13.09 3.58
CA PRO A 46 6.52 -12.14 4.63
C PRO A 46 7.39 -11.00 4.14
N GLN A 47 8.35 -11.27 3.25
CA GLN A 47 9.24 -10.22 2.71
C GLN A 47 8.48 -9.17 1.89
N LEU A 48 7.55 -9.61 1.04
CA LEU A 48 6.70 -8.69 0.28
C LEU A 48 5.78 -7.89 1.22
N CYS A 49 5.26 -8.52 2.27
CA CYS A 49 4.46 -7.83 3.29
C CYS A 49 5.27 -6.71 3.94
N LEU A 50 6.49 -7.02 4.43
CA LEU A 50 7.38 -6.05 5.07
C LEU A 50 7.74 -4.88 4.16
N GLU A 51 7.99 -5.14 2.87
CA GLU A 51 8.31 -4.10 1.89
C GLU A 51 7.14 -3.12 1.69
N ILE A 52 5.93 -3.65 1.48
CA ILE A 52 4.75 -2.83 1.18
C ILE A 52 4.24 -2.09 2.42
N THR A 53 4.41 -2.67 3.60
CA THR A 53 3.91 -2.10 4.85
C THR A 53 4.96 -1.29 5.61
N LYS A 54 6.10 -0.98 4.95
CA LYS A 54 7.18 -0.19 5.55
C LYS A 54 6.68 1.20 5.95
N GLY A 55 6.52 1.40 7.26
CA GLY A 55 5.99 2.65 7.84
C GLY A 55 4.58 2.53 8.44
N ALA A 56 3.94 1.37 8.32
CA ALA A 56 2.72 1.06 9.05
C ALA A 56 2.99 1.01 10.57
N SER A 57 2.07 1.55 11.35
CA SER A 57 2.12 1.57 12.82
C SER A 57 1.28 0.48 13.47
N ASP A 58 0.32 -0.06 12.73
CA ASP A 58 -0.72 -0.97 13.22
C ASP A 58 -1.33 -1.78 12.06
N PRO A 59 -2.06 -2.88 12.36
CA PRO A 59 -2.69 -3.71 11.35
C PRO A 59 -3.59 -2.96 10.37
N LYS A 60 -4.40 -1.98 10.82
CA LYS A 60 -5.30 -1.24 9.93
C LYS A 60 -4.51 -0.45 8.90
N SER A 61 -3.50 0.30 9.34
CA SER A 61 -2.65 1.09 8.44
C SER A 61 -1.89 0.19 7.45
N ALA A 62 -1.41 -0.98 7.89
CA ALA A 62 -0.75 -1.95 7.02
C ALA A 62 -1.69 -2.54 5.97
N THR A 63 -2.89 -2.97 6.37
CA THR A 63 -3.91 -3.46 5.44
C THR A 63 -4.28 -2.38 4.42
N GLN A 64 -4.46 -1.13 4.86
CA GLN A 64 -4.74 -0.01 3.95
C GLN A 64 -3.61 0.21 2.94
N MET A 65 -2.34 0.18 3.37
CA MET A 65 -1.19 0.30 2.46
C MET A 65 -1.16 -0.84 1.43
N ALA A 66 -1.41 -2.07 1.85
CA ALA A 66 -1.49 -3.22 0.94
C ALA A 66 -2.65 -3.08 -0.07
N ILE A 67 -3.83 -2.64 0.37
CA ILE A 67 -4.97 -2.35 -0.52
C ILE A 67 -4.61 -1.27 -1.53
N GLN A 68 -3.96 -0.17 -1.12
CA GLN A 68 -3.54 0.89 -2.03
C GLN A 68 -2.55 0.39 -3.08
N ALA A 69 -1.60 -0.45 -2.69
CA ALA A 69 -0.67 -1.07 -3.64
C ALA A 69 -1.38 -2.00 -4.64
N LEU A 70 -2.43 -2.73 -4.21
CA LEU A 70 -3.27 -3.52 -5.11
C LEU A 70 -4.07 -2.63 -6.09
N ILE A 71 -4.64 -1.52 -5.62
CA ILE A 71 -5.38 -0.57 -6.48
C ILE A 71 -4.47 -0.04 -7.58
N LEU A 72 -3.24 0.35 -7.22
CA LEU A 72 -2.25 0.82 -8.18
C LEU A 72 -1.90 -0.25 -9.23
N GLY A 73 -1.76 -1.50 -8.81
CA GLY A 73 -1.51 -2.63 -9.71
C GLY A 73 -2.67 -2.87 -10.68
N ALA A 74 -3.89 -3.02 -10.15
CA ALA A 74 -5.09 -3.31 -10.93
C ALA A 74 -5.44 -2.17 -11.90
N THR A 75 -5.39 -0.91 -11.44
CA THR A 75 -5.59 0.28 -12.30
C THR A 75 -4.52 0.38 -13.39
N GLY A 76 -3.29 -0.03 -13.10
CA GLY A 76 -2.21 -0.08 -14.09
C GLY A 76 -2.52 -1.06 -15.23
N LEU A 77 -3.12 -2.20 -14.92
CA LEU A 77 -3.50 -3.22 -15.89
C LEU A 77 -4.78 -2.88 -16.65
N GLN A 78 -5.77 -2.26 -15.99
CA GLN A 78 -6.94 -1.68 -16.66
C GLN A 78 -6.52 -0.76 -17.82
N LYS A 79 -5.53 0.12 -17.58
CA LYS A 79 -5.01 1.07 -18.58
C LYS A 79 -4.20 0.43 -19.71
N SER A 80 -3.84 -0.85 -19.58
CA SER A 80 -3.08 -1.54 -20.62
C SER A 80 -3.95 -2.04 -21.79
N ASN A 81 -5.27 -1.77 -21.77
CA ASN A 81 -6.25 -2.14 -22.79
C ASN A 81 -6.21 -3.63 -23.13
N LEU A 82 -6.09 -4.46 -22.09
CA LEU A 82 -6.23 -5.90 -22.21
C LEU A 82 -7.71 -6.23 -22.15
N ASP A 83 -8.39 -6.18 -23.30
CA ASP A 83 -9.84 -6.37 -23.41
C ASP A 83 -10.32 -7.63 -22.67
N THR A 84 -9.52 -8.71 -22.70
CA THR A 84 -9.79 -9.96 -21.98
C THR A 84 -9.92 -9.81 -20.46
N CYS A 85 -9.24 -8.83 -19.86
CA CYS A 85 -9.12 -8.72 -18.41
C CYS A 85 -9.65 -7.41 -17.82
N VAL A 86 -10.12 -6.48 -18.65
CA VAL A 86 -10.52 -5.15 -18.19
C VAL A 86 -11.66 -5.23 -17.17
N GLU A 87 -12.69 -6.05 -17.45
CA GLU A 87 -13.86 -6.17 -16.57
C GLU A 87 -13.48 -6.72 -15.18
N VAL A 88 -12.66 -7.77 -15.13
CA VAL A 88 -12.22 -8.35 -13.85
C VAL A 88 -11.28 -7.42 -13.07
N TYR A 89 -10.50 -6.56 -13.74
CA TYR A 89 -9.70 -5.55 -13.04
C TYR A 89 -10.54 -4.39 -12.51
N ASP A 90 -11.62 -4.02 -13.19
CA ASP A 90 -12.59 -3.03 -12.69
C ASP A 90 -13.27 -3.55 -11.43
N ASP A 91 -13.75 -4.81 -11.47
CA ASP A 91 -14.34 -5.48 -10.31
C ASP A 91 -13.35 -5.57 -9.13
N ALA A 92 -12.08 -5.91 -9.42
CA ALA A 92 -11.04 -5.93 -8.40
C ALA A 92 -10.83 -4.54 -7.76
N VAL A 93 -10.81 -3.46 -8.56
CA VAL A 93 -10.66 -2.09 -8.04
C VAL A 93 -11.86 -1.69 -7.18
N ASP A 94 -13.08 -2.01 -7.59
CA ASP A 94 -14.30 -1.73 -6.82
C ASP A 94 -14.34 -2.50 -5.50
N ASN A 95 -13.92 -3.77 -5.52
CA ASN A 95 -13.76 -4.60 -4.31
C ASN A 95 -12.69 -4.02 -3.36
N LEU A 96 -11.59 -3.48 -3.89
CA LEU A 96 -10.54 -2.84 -3.09
C LEU A 96 -11.02 -1.52 -2.45
N HIS A 97 -11.77 -0.69 -3.18
CA HIS A 97 -12.38 0.51 -2.63
C HIS A 97 -13.40 0.19 -1.54
N THR A 98 -14.22 -0.84 -1.77
CA THR A 98 -15.17 -1.34 -0.76
C THR A 98 -14.43 -1.87 0.48
N SER A 99 -13.30 -2.56 0.30
CA SER A 99 -12.44 -3.01 1.40
C SER A 99 -11.93 -1.85 2.26
N LEU A 100 -11.54 -0.71 1.66
CA LEU A 100 -11.18 0.49 2.42
C LEU A 100 -12.34 1.03 3.25
N ALA A 101 -13.56 1.03 2.70
CA ALA A 101 -14.76 1.44 3.42
C ALA A 101 -15.08 0.47 4.58
N ASN A 102 -14.90 -0.84 4.38
CA ASN A 102 -15.10 -1.86 5.42
C ASN A 102 -14.12 -1.71 6.60
N ILE A 103 -12.88 -1.26 6.34
CA ILE A 103 -11.93 -0.89 7.41
C ILE A 103 -12.46 0.30 8.22
N GLN A 104 -13.12 1.27 7.58
CA GLN A 104 -13.66 2.45 8.27
C GLN A 104 -14.92 2.10 9.08
N SER A 105 -15.81 1.26 8.54
CA SER A 105 -17.04 0.84 9.21
C SER A 105 -16.85 -0.25 10.26
N GLY A 106 -15.69 -0.92 10.25
CA GLY A 106 -15.37 -2.00 11.17
C GLY A 106 -15.91 -3.37 10.77
N ASP A 107 -16.32 -3.53 9.51
CA ASP A 107 -16.86 -4.79 9.01
C ASP A 107 -15.74 -5.73 8.54
N LYS A 108 -15.19 -6.50 9.49
CA LYS A 108 -14.13 -7.48 9.21
C LYS A 108 -14.56 -8.57 8.23
N ALA A 109 -15.81 -9.02 8.33
CA ALA A 109 -16.31 -10.10 7.48
C ALA A 109 -16.41 -9.63 6.03
N ALA A 110 -16.99 -8.46 5.80
CA ALA A 110 -17.06 -7.85 4.48
C ALA A 110 -15.67 -7.51 3.93
N LEU A 111 -14.76 -6.96 4.75
CA LEU A 111 -13.36 -6.72 4.36
C LEU A 111 -12.72 -7.98 3.79
N LYS A 112 -12.77 -9.10 4.53
CA LYS A 112 -12.17 -10.36 4.08
C LYS A 112 -12.87 -10.95 2.86
N SER A 113 -14.19 -10.78 2.76
CA SER A 113 -14.95 -11.24 1.60
C SER A 113 -14.55 -10.49 0.33
N ASN A 114 -14.46 -9.15 0.39
CA ASN A 114 -14.04 -8.34 -0.76
C ASN A 114 -12.57 -8.61 -1.12
N LEU A 115 -11.66 -8.75 -0.15
CA LEU A 115 -10.26 -9.11 -0.42
C LEU A 115 -10.11 -10.50 -1.06
N SER A 116 -10.94 -11.47 -0.66
CA SER A 116 -11.00 -12.78 -1.32
C SER A 116 -11.49 -12.67 -2.76
N ALA A 117 -12.50 -11.82 -3.02
CA ALA A 117 -12.99 -11.56 -4.37
C ALA A 117 -11.90 -10.98 -5.27
N VAL A 118 -11.11 -10.01 -4.79
CA VAL A 118 -9.96 -9.46 -5.53
C VAL A 118 -8.99 -10.56 -5.98
N LEU A 119 -8.70 -11.55 -5.12
CA LEU A 119 -7.82 -12.66 -5.50
C LEU A 119 -8.42 -13.52 -6.61
N SER A 120 -9.73 -13.77 -6.55
CA SER A 120 -10.46 -14.47 -7.61
C SER A 120 -10.42 -13.67 -8.91
N ASP A 121 -10.75 -12.38 -8.88
CA ASP A 121 -10.78 -11.50 -10.05
C ASP A 121 -9.43 -11.47 -10.77
N ILE A 122 -8.32 -11.36 -10.02
CA ILE A 122 -6.96 -11.39 -10.61
C ILE A 122 -6.65 -12.74 -11.26
N VAL A 123 -7.11 -13.85 -10.68
CA VAL A 123 -6.90 -15.21 -11.24
C VAL A 123 -7.76 -15.43 -12.47
N THR A 124 -8.99 -14.93 -12.49
CA THR A 124 -9.91 -15.07 -13.62
C THR A 124 -9.35 -14.47 -14.91
N CYS A 125 -8.55 -13.41 -14.83
CA CYS A 125 -7.82 -12.90 -15.99
C CYS A 125 -6.85 -13.95 -16.57
N ASP A 126 -6.02 -14.58 -15.74
CA ASP A 126 -5.09 -15.62 -16.19
C ASP A 126 -5.85 -16.82 -16.78
N ASP A 127 -6.97 -17.21 -16.15
CA ASP A 127 -7.82 -18.32 -16.60
C ASP A 127 -8.50 -18.01 -17.95
N SER A 128 -8.92 -16.77 -18.18
CA SER A 128 -9.56 -16.34 -19.43
C SER A 128 -8.63 -16.51 -20.64
N PHE A 129 -7.33 -16.23 -20.47
CA PHE A 129 -6.33 -16.52 -21.51
C PHE A 129 -6.17 -18.03 -21.74
N ALA A 130 -6.05 -18.81 -20.66
CA ALA A 130 -5.90 -20.25 -20.74
C ALA A 130 -7.09 -20.95 -21.42
N GLU A 131 -8.32 -20.50 -21.14
CA GLU A 131 -9.55 -21.00 -21.75
C GLU A 131 -9.69 -20.57 -23.23
N GLY A 132 -9.21 -19.37 -23.56
CA GLY A 132 -9.16 -18.86 -24.94
C GLY A 132 -8.09 -19.54 -25.82
N GLY A 133 -7.15 -20.27 -25.21
CA GLY A 133 -6.03 -20.90 -25.92
C GLY A 133 -4.90 -19.92 -26.27
N ASP A 134 -4.87 -18.75 -25.64
CA ASP A 134 -3.86 -17.71 -25.83
C ASP A 134 -2.92 -17.64 -24.62
N ASP A 135 -1.67 -17.25 -24.86
CA ASP A 135 -0.74 -16.93 -23.77
C ASP A 135 -0.92 -15.48 -23.32
N PRO A 136 -1.08 -15.21 -22.01
CA PRO A 136 -1.11 -13.84 -21.51
C PRO A 136 0.23 -13.13 -21.76
N PRO A 137 0.23 -11.81 -22.04
CA PRO A 137 1.46 -11.05 -22.15
C PRO A 137 2.35 -11.22 -20.91
N ALA A 138 3.66 -11.40 -21.08
CA ALA A 138 4.56 -11.68 -19.95
C ALA A 138 4.51 -10.62 -18.83
N ALA A 139 4.27 -9.35 -19.19
CA ALA A 139 4.08 -8.26 -18.24
C ALA A 139 2.81 -8.43 -17.39
N LEU A 140 1.73 -8.92 -18.00
CA LEU A 140 0.47 -9.25 -17.33
C LEU A 140 0.69 -10.36 -16.31
N THR A 141 1.23 -11.50 -16.76
CA THR A 141 1.51 -12.67 -15.91
C THR A 141 2.36 -12.30 -14.71
N LYS A 142 3.40 -11.48 -14.92
CA LYS A 142 4.26 -10.99 -13.85
C LYS A 142 3.49 -10.14 -12.84
N THR A 143 2.64 -9.24 -13.34
CA THR A 143 1.88 -8.31 -12.49
C THR A 143 0.80 -9.05 -11.71
N ASN A 144 0.00 -9.91 -12.35
CA ASN A 144 -0.98 -10.78 -11.70
C ASN A 144 -0.33 -11.63 -10.61
N LYS A 145 0.83 -12.23 -10.90
CA LYS A 145 1.57 -13.00 -9.90
C LYS A 145 1.97 -12.18 -8.69
N VAL A 146 2.40 -10.93 -8.87
CA VAL A 146 2.76 -10.05 -7.73
C VAL A 146 1.49 -9.65 -6.96
N MET A 147 0.43 -9.25 -7.66
CA MET A 147 -0.83 -8.85 -7.01
C MET A 147 -1.47 -10.00 -6.24
N ARG A 148 -1.44 -11.24 -6.75
CA ARG A 148 -1.93 -12.41 -6.01
C ARG A 148 -1.18 -12.65 -4.70
N LYS A 149 0.15 -12.50 -4.71
CA LYS A 149 0.97 -12.60 -3.50
C LYS A 149 0.62 -11.49 -2.50
N LEU A 150 0.48 -10.26 -3.01
CA LEU A 150 0.12 -9.12 -2.18
C LEU A 150 -1.31 -9.24 -1.63
N GLY A 151 -2.26 -9.74 -2.42
CA GLY A 151 -3.65 -9.98 -2.01
C GLY A 151 -3.74 -11.04 -0.91
N SER A 152 -2.95 -12.12 -1.01
CA SER A 152 -2.86 -13.11 0.08
C SER A 152 -2.31 -12.47 1.36
N ASN A 153 -1.20 -11.73 1.26
CA ASN A 153 -0.66 -10.99 2.42
C ASN A 153 -1.69 -9.99 2.97
N CYS A 154 -2.47 -9.35 2.12
CA CYS A 154 -3.50 -8.40 2.53
C CYS A 154 -4.63 -9.08 3.32
N LEU A 155 -5.01 -10.32 2.96
CA LEU A 155 -5.93 -11.13 3.74
C LEU A 155 -5.37 -11.49 5.12
N ALA A 156 -4.10 -11.90 5.18
CA ALA A 156 -3.42 -12.17 6.46
C ALA A 156 -3.38 -10.91 7.35
N LEU A 157 -3.02 -9.76 6.77
CA LEU A 157 -3.05 -8.47 7.48
C LEU A 157 -4.46 -8.13 7.98
N ALA A 158 -5.50 -8.40 7.19
CA ALA A 158 -6.88 -8.17 7.60
C ALA A 158 -7.30 -9.05 8.79
N ASP A 159 -6.70 -10.24 8.95
CA ASP A 159 -6.91 -11.08 10.13
C ASP A 159 -6.31 -10.49 11.41
N GLU A 160 -5.29 -9.66 11.30
CA GLU A 160 -4.69 -8.93 12.43
C GLU A 160 -5.45 -7.64 12.78
N VAL A 161 -6.43 -7.22 11.95
CA VAL A 161 -7.21 -6.02 12.24
C VAL A 161 -8.20 -6.28 13.38
N HIS A 162 -8.13 -5.42 14.40
CA HIS A 162 -9.09 -5.33 15.51
C HIS A 162 -9.93 -4.05 15.38
N PHE A 163 -11.26 -4.18 15.44
CA PHE A 163 -12.20 -3.07 15.31
C PHE A 163 -12.71 -2.59 16.66
#